data_AF-A0A940W7R6-F1
#
_entry.id   AF-A0A940W7R6-F1
#
_cell.length_a   1.000
_cell.length_b   1.000
_cell.length_c   1.000
_cell.angle_alpha   90.00
_cell.angle_beta   90.00
_cell.angle_gamma   90.00
#
_symmetry.space_group_name_H-M   'P 1'
#
loop_
_entity.id
_entity.type
_entity.pdbx_description
1 polymer ?
#
loop_
_entity_poly.entity_id
_entity_poly.type
_entity_poly.pdbx_seq_one_letter_code
_entity_poly.pdbx_strand_id
1 'polypeptide(L)'
;VFIALYKGLLVTIELRHAPFFLWVNDLSAPEHLWDIAVAGYTVPIRLLPLLMGISMFIQQKMTPSAGMEAMQQKMMLFMPIIFTFMFWSFPTGLVVYWLVNNILSIGQQMMYNRQAEAAKAANA
;
A
#
# COMPACT_ATOMS: atom_id res chain seq x y z
N VAL A 1 14.20 -6.73 -4.67
CA VAL A 1 12.99 -6.32 -5.42
C VAL A 1 12.74 -4.82 -5.33
N PHE A 2 12.52 -4.24 -4.15
CA PHE A 2 12.25 -2.80 -3.96
C PHE A 2 13.22 -1.86 -4.71
N ILE A 3 14.53 -1.97 -4.47
CA ILE A 3 15.54 -1.10 -5.12
C ILE A 3 15.56 -1.30 -6.64
N ALA A 4 15.39 -2.53 -7.12
CA ALA A 4 15.38 -2.83 -8.54
C ALA A 4 14.14 -2.23 -9.24
N LEU A 5 12.96 -2.36 -8.63
CA LEU A 5 11.74 -1.76 -9.14
C LEU A 5 11.81 -0.23 -9.10
N TYR A 6 12.24 0.35 -7.98
CA TYR A 6 12.40 1.80 -7.83
C TYR A 6 13.38 2.39 -8.86
N LYS A 7 14.57 1.78 -9.02
CA LYS A 7 15.54 2.21 -10.02
C LYS A 7 15.04 1.97 -11.44
N GLY A 8 14.35 0.85 -11.69
CA GLY A 8 13.71 0.57 -12.97
C GLY A 8 12.78 1.72 -13.36
N LEU A 9 11.80 2.04 -12.51
CA LEU A 9 10.84 3.13 -12.71
C LEU A 9 11.48 4.50 -12.99
N LEU A 10 12.64 4.78 -12.37
CA LEU A 10 13.34 6.06 -12.57
C LEU A 10 14.21 6.11 -13.82
N VAL A 11 14.73 4.97 -14.29
CA VAL A 11 15.74 4.92 -15.36
C VAL A 11 15.14 4.54 -16.72
N THR A 12 14.05 3.77 -16.77
CA THR A 12 13.37 3.45 -18.05
C THR A 12 12.63 4.66 -18.59
N ILE A 13 13.11 5.18 -19.72
CA ILE A 13 12.50 6.30 -20.45
C ILE A 13 11.04 5.99 -20.86
N GLU A 14 10.73 4.74 -21.17
CA GLU A 14 9.40 4.29 -21.60
C GLU A 14 8.31 4.44 -20.53
N LEU A 15 8.68 4.53 -19.25
CA LEU A 15 7.71 4.68 -18.15
C LEU A 15 7.49 6.14 -17.75
N ARG A 16 8.26 7.07 -18.34
CA ARG A 16 8.06 8.52 -18.15
C ARG A 16 6.86 8.96 -18.97
N HIS A 17 5.91 9.64 -18.33
CA HIS A 17 4.64 10.06 -18.95
C HIS A 17 3.83 8.90 -19.53
N ALA A 18 4.04 7.67 -19.05
CA ALA A 18 3.30 6.51 -19.50
C ALA A 18 1.90 6.52 -18.88
N PRO A 19 0.83 6.65 -19.67
CA PRO A 19 -0.53 6.49 -19.16
C PRO A 19 -0.71 5.04 -18.72
N PHE A 20 -1.28 4.85 -17.52
CA PHE A 20 -1.50 3.52 -16.98
C PHE A 20 -2.99 3.18 -16.94
N PHE A 21 -3.72 3.73 -15.96
CA PHE A 21 -5.13 3.41 -15.74
C PHE A 21 -5.83 4.53 -14.97
N LEU A 22 -7.09 4.81 -15.33
CA LEU A 22 -7.91 5.88 -14.73
C LEU A 22 -7.22 7.25 -14.78
N TRP A 23 -6.93 7.85 -13.63
CA TRP A 23 -6.26 9.16 -13.51
C TRP A 23 -4.72 9.06 -13.45
N VAL A 24 -4.16 7.85 -13.45
CA VAL A 24 -2.71 7.63 -13.36
C VAL A 24 -2.07 7.80 -14.74
N ASN A 25 -1.39 8.93 -14.93
CA ASN A 25 -0.77 9.31 -16.21
C ASN A 25 0.77 9.22 -16.23
N ASP A 26 1.41 8.89 -15.11
CA ASP A 26 2.86 8.73 -15.01
C ASP A 26 3.24 7.76 -13.89
N LEU A 27 3.91 6.66 -14.23
CA LEU A 27 4.36 5.66 -13.27
C LEU A 27 5.71 6.00 -12.63
N SER A 28 6.49 6.88 -13.27
CA SER A 28 7.81 7.32 -12.81
C SER A 28 7.74 8.52 -11.86
N ALA A 29 6.66 9.30 -11.94
CA ALA A 29 6.41 10.44 -11.08
C ALA A 29 5.48 10.10 -9.90
N PRO A 30 5.54 10.87 -8.80
CA PRO A 30 4.59 10.75 -7.71
C PRO A 30 3.16 11.05 -8.17
N GLU A 31 2.17 10.26 -7.70
CA GLU A 31 0.77 10.37 -8.14
C GLU A 31 0.20 11.78 -7.92
N HIS A 32 -0.63 12.25 -8.83
CA HIS A 32 -1.37 13.50 -8.69
C HIS A 32 -2.83 13.27 -9.13
N LEU A 33 -3.76 13.41 -8.18
CA LEU A 33 -5.19 13.31 -8.48
C LEU A 33 -5.83 14.70 -8.61
N TRP A 34 -5.63 15.55 -7.59
CA TRP A 34 -6.18 16.90 -7.55
C TRP A 34 -5.38 17.78 -6.58
N ASP A 35 -5.37 19.08 -6.79
CA ASP A 35 -4.77 20.05 -5.90
C ASP A 35 -5.83 20.75 -5.04
N ILE A 36 -5.59 20.81 -3.73
CA ILE A 36 -6.42 21.60 -2.81
C ILE A 36 -5.62 22.76 -2.25
N ALA A 37 -6.25 23.93 -2.13
CA ALA A 37 -5.65 25.08 -1.48
C ALA A 37 -5.98 25.08 0.02
N VAL A 38 -4.96 24.99 0.86
CA VAL A 38 -5.09 25.04 2.33
C VAL A 38 -4.20 26.15 2.85
N ALA A 39 -4.80 27.17 3.48
CA ALA A 39 -4.08 28.31 4.07
C ALA A 39 -3.11 29.01 3.08
N GLY A 40 -3.45 29.09 1.80
CA GLY A 40 -2.62 29.68 0.75
C GLY A 40 -1.57 28.76 0.15
N TYR A 41 -1.46 27.51 0.61
CA TYR A 41 -0.56 26.49 0.06
C TYR A 41 -1.34 25.50 -0.81
N THR A 42 -0.71 25.06 -1.92
CA THR A 42 -1.25 24.01 -2.78
C THR A 42 -0.80 22.64 -2.27
N VAL A 43 -1.74 21.81 -1.86
CA VAL A 43 -1.48 20.45 -1.38
C VAL A 43 -1.99 19.44 -2.42
N PRO A 44 -1.11 18.63 -3.02
CA PRO A 44 -1.53 17.61 -3.97
C PRO A 44 -2.17 16.43 -3.23
N ILE A 45 -3.40 16.09 -3.58
CA ILE A 45 -4.12 14.91 -3.11
C ILE A 45 -3.66 13.69 -3.89
N ARG A 46 -3.36 12.63 -3.13
CA ARG A 46 -2.82 11.36 -3.64
C ARG A 46 -3.65 10.22 -3.09
N LEU A 47 -4.46 9.60 -3.94
CA LEU A 47 -5.39 8.56 -3.52
C LEU A 47 -4.68 7.21 -3.35
N LEU A 48 -3.69 6.89 -4.19
CA LEU A 48 -3.05 5.57 -4.18
C LEU A 48 -2.24 5.31 -2.90
N PRO A 49 -1.43 6.26 -2.38
CA PRO A 49 -0.76 6.08 -1.09
C PRO A 49 -1.75 5.88 0.07
N LEU A 50 -2.91 6.55 0.04
CA LEU A 50 -3.95 6.38 1.06
C LEU A 50 -4.56 4.98 1.01
N LEU A 51 -4.93 4.50 -0.19
CA LEU A 51 -5.44 3.14 -0.38
C LEU A 51 -4.39 2.09 0.02
N MET A 52 -3.12 2.35 -0.30
CA MET A 52 -2.00 1.51 0.13
C MET A 52 -1.92 1.46 1.67
N GLY A 53 -1.96 2.59 2.37
CA GLY A 53 -2.01 2.64 3.82
C GLY A 53 -3.19 1.90 4.44
N ILE A 54 -4.39 2.06 3.88
CA ILE A 54 -5.58 1.33 4.31
C ILE A 54 -5.39 -0.17 4.13
N SER A 55 -4.87 -0.61 2.99
CA SER A 55 -4.61 -2.03 2.72
C SER A 55 -3.56 -2.62 3.68
N MET A 56 -2.50 -1.85 4.02
CA MET A 56 -1.53 -2.27 5.04
C MET A 56 -2.19 -2.46 6.40
N PHE A 57 -3.07 -1.53 6.80
CA PHE A 57 -3.79 -1.64 8.07
C PHE A 57 -4.71 -2.87 8.09
N ILE A 58 -5.44 -3.14 7.01
CA ILE A 58 -6.28 -4.34 6.90
C ILE A 58 -5.42 -5.60 7.00
N GLN A 59 -4.34 -5.69 6.23
CA GLN A 59 -3.43 -6.83 6.25
C GLN A 59 -2.86 -7.06 7.66
N GLN A 60 -2.44 -5.99 8.34
CA GLN A 60 -1.94 -6.06 9.72
C GLN A 60 -2.97 -6.61 10.71
N LYS A 61 -4.26 -6.31 10.53
CA LYS A 61 -5.34 -6.86 11.36
C LYS A 61 -5.60 -8.35 11.14
N MET A 62 -5.22 -8.87 9.97
CA MET A 62 -5.32 -10.30 9.66
C MET A 62 -4.14 -11.11 10.20
N THR A 63 -3.00 -10.46 10.44
CA THR A 63 -1.82 -11.10 10.99
C THR A 63 -1.98 -11.28 12.50
N PRO A 64 -1.80 -12.50 13.04
CA PRO A 64 -1.88 -12.74 14.48
C PRO A 64 -0.88 -11.87 15.25
N SER A 65 -1.37 -11.06 16.17
CA SER A 65 -0.57 -10.27 17.12
C SER A 65 -0.53 -10.87 18.52
N ALA A 66 -1.08 -12.07 18.69
CA ALA A 66 -1.07 -12.81 19.95
C ALA A 66 0.38 -13.09 20.36
N GLY A 67 0.78 -12.59 21.53
CA GLY A 67 2.14 -12.70 22.07
C GLY A 67 3.00 -11.45 21.93
N MET A 68 2.52 -10.38 21.28
CA MET A 68 3.23 -9.10 21.22
C MET A 68 2.96 -8.23 22.47
N GLU A 69 4.00 -7.59 22.99
CA GLU A 69 3.89 -6.61 24.08
C GLU A 69 3.10 -5.36 23.64
N ALA A 70 2.45 -4.67 24.59
CA ALA A 70 1.57 -3.54 24.31
C ALA A 70 2.26 -2.39 23.54
N MET A 71 3.56 -2.16 23.77
CA MET A 71 4.33 -1.14 23.05
C MET A 71 4.52 -1.50 21.57
N GLN A 72 4.81 -2.76 21.26
CA GLN A 72 4.96 -3.25 19.89
C GLN A 72 3.65 -3.15 19.11
N GLN A 73 2.53 -3.48 19.75
CA GLN A 73 1.19 -3.34 19.15
C GLN A 73 0.88 -1.89 18.79
N LYS A 74 1.21 -0.94 19.68
CA LYS A 74 1.02 0.49 19.41
C LYS A 74 1.87 0.96 18.23
N MET A 75 3.16 0.61 18.21
CA MET A 75 4.07 0.94 17.11
C MET A 75 3.54 0.41 15.76
N MET A 76 3.01 -0.80 15.78
CA MET A 76 2.38 -1.44 14.63
C MET A 76 1.24 -0.59 14.05
N LEU A 77 0.37 0.00 14.88
CA LEU A 77 -0.74 0.85 14.40
C LEU A 77 -0.25 2.14 13.72
N PHE A 78 0.93 2.64 14.09
CA PHE A 78 1.52 3.82 13.46
C PHE A 78 2.23 3.50 12.14
N MET A 79 2.67 2.26 11.92
CA MET A 79 3.42 1.90 10.71
C MET A 79 2.66 2.22 9.42
N PRO A 80 1.38 1.82 9.22
CA PRO A 80 0.65 2.17 8.00
C PRO A 80 0.62 3.68 7.73
N ILE A 81 0.48 4.48 8.79
CA ILE A 81 0.45 5.95 8.70
C ILE A 81 1.82 6.46 8.24
N ILE A 82 2.89 6.04 8.90
CA ILE A 82 4.27 6.43 8.56
C ILE A 82 4.60 6.06 7.11
N PHE A 83 4.31 4.83 6.70
CA PHE A 83 4.56 4.36 5.34
C PHE A 83 3.73 5.11 4.30
N THR A 84 2.49 5.47 4.62
CA THR A 84 1.64 6.29 3.73
C THR A 84 2.28 7.65 3.44
N PHE A 85 2.74 8.36 4.49
CA PHE A 85 3.41 9.64 4.31
C PHE A 85 4.78 9.52 3.64
N MET A 86 5.53 8.46 3.95
CA MET A 86 6.82 8.20 3.30
C MET A 86 6.63 7.95 1.79
N PHE A 87 5.61 7.19 1.40
CA PHE A 87 5.31 6.88 -0.01
C PHE A 87 4.60 8.02 -0.74
N TRP A 88 4.23 9.10 -0.05
CA TRP A 88 3.57 10.25 -0.64
C TRP A 88 4.36 10.86 -1.81
N SER A 89 5.69 10.86 -1.69
CA SER A 89 6.62 11.42 -2.69
C SER A 89 7.28 10.36 -3.58
N PHE A 90 6.86 9.10 -3.52
CA PHE A 90 7.45 8.02 -4.32
C PHE A 90 6.76 7.87 -5.69
N PRO A 91 7.47 7.32 -6.70
CA PRO A 91 6.89 7.01 -8.01
C PRO A 91 5.62 6.17 -7.91
N THR A 92 4.59 6.54 -8.67
CA THR A 92 3.28 5.87 -8.64
C THR A 92 3.38 4.37 -8.91
N GLY A 93 4.27 3.95 -9.82
CA GLY A 93 4.48 2.53 -10.11
C GLY A 93 4.88 1.71 -8.88
N LEU A 94 5.64 2.30 -7.95
CA LEU A 94 6.02 1.63 -6.71
C LEU A 94 4.84 1.54 -5.74
N VAL A 95 4.04 2.59 -5.64
CA VAL A 95 2.84 2.64 -4.79
C VAL A 95 1.81 1.61 -5.27
N VAL A 96 1.58 1.55 -6.59
CA VAL A 96 0.68 0.58 -7.24
C VAL A 96 1.16 -0.84 -6.99
N TYR A 97 2.46 -1.13 -7.18
CA TYR A 97 3.03 -2.44 -6.90
C TYR A 97 2.73 -2.88 -5.46
N TRP A 98 2.93 -1.99 -4.49
CA TRP A 98 2.70 -2.29 -3.09
C TRP A 98 1.21 -2.52 -2.78
N LEU A 99 0.34 -1.66 -3.30
CA LEU A 99 -1.11 -1.78 -3.14
C LEU A 99 -1.62 -3.11 -3.70
N VAL A 100 -1.22 -3.47 -4.91
CA VAL A 100 -1.61 -4.75 -5.54
C VAL A 100 -1.08 -5.93 -4.73
N ASN A 101 0.17 -5.87 -4.27
CA ASN A 101 0.76 -6.92 -3.43
C ASN A 101 -0.02 -7.12 -2.11
N ASN A 102 -0.40 -6.02 -1.44
CA ASN A 102 -1.20 -6.08 -0.22
C ASN A 102 -2.58 -6.71 -0.49
N ILE A 103 -3.27 -6.30 -1.56
CA ILE A 103 -4.60 -6.83 -1.90
C ILE A 103 -4.52 -8.33 -2.19
N LEU A 104 -3.53 -8.77 -2.98
CA LEU A 104 -3.33 -10.19 -3.26
C LEU A 104 -3.03 -10.98 -1.99
N SER A 105 -2.18 -10.45 -1.11
CA SER A 105 -1.85 -11.09 0.17
C SER A 105 -3.05 -11.18 1.10
N ILE A 106 -3.90 -10.14 1.16
CA ILE A 106 -5.16 -10.16 1.91
C ILE A 106 -6.06 -11.26 1.35
N GLY A 107 -6.26 -11.32 0.03
CA GLY A 107 -7.06 -12.36 -0.62
C GLY A 107 -6.56 -13.77 -0.29
N GLN A 108 -5.25 -13.98 -0.37
CA GLN A 108 -4.62 -15.25 0.02
C GLN A 108 -4.87 -15.57 1.50
N GLN A 109 -4.67 -14.60 2.41
CA GLN A 109 -4.89 -14.81 3.84
C GLN A 109 -6.36 -15.12 4.16
N MET A 110 -7.31 -14.49 3.46
CA MET A 110 -8.74 -14.82 3.60
C MET A 110 -9.01 -16.26 3.18
N MET A 111 -8.41 -16.73 2.09
CA MET A 111 -8.55 -18.12 1.65
C MET A 111 -7.97 -19.10 2.68
N TYR A 112 -6.77 -18.82 3.21
CA TYR A 112 -6.14 -19.66 4.24
C TYR A 112 -6.96 -19.72 5.53
N ASN A 113 -7.47 -18.59 6.01
CA ASN A 113 -8.28 -18.53 7.23
C ASN A 113 -9.56 -19.38 7.08
N ARG A 114 -10.23 -19.29 5.92
CA ARG A 114 -11.43 -20.10 5.62
C ARG A 114 -11.12 -21.60 5.58
N GLN A 115 -9.98 -21.99 5.00
CA GLN A 115 -9.54 -23.39 4.99
C GLN A 115 -9.24 -23.90 6.40
N ALA A 116 -8.57 -23.09 7.22
CA ALA A 116 -8.26 -23.43 8.61
C ALA A 116 -9.53 -23.58 9.47
N GLU A 117 -10.53 -22.73 9.27
CA GLU A 117 -11.85 -22.84 9.93
C GLU A 117 -12.60 -24.11 9.49
N ALA A 118 -12.66 -24.39 8.19
CA ALA A 118 -13.30 -25.60 7.67
C ALA A 118 -12.64 -26.88 8.20
N ALA A 119 -11.30 -26.91 8.27
CA ALA A 119 -10.56 -28.04 8.83
C ALA A 119 -10.82 -28.24 10.33
N LYS A 120 -10.95 -27.16 11.10
CA LYS A 120 -11.33 -27.24 12.53
C LYS A 120 -12.74 -27.79 12.71
N ALA A 121 -13.70 -27.35 11.89
CA ALA A 121 -15.08 -27.82 11.94
C ALA A 121 -15.23 -29.30 11.55
N ALA A 122 -14.40 -29.81 10.64
CA ALA A 122 -14.41 -31.22 10.25
C ALA A 122 -13.80 -32.16 11.32
N ASN A 123 -12.95 -31.62 12.19
CA ASN A 123 -12.26 -32.37 13.26
C ASN A 123 -12.93 -32.23 14.64
N ALA A 124 -14.04 -31.47 14.74
CA ALA A 124 -14.84 -31.28 15.95
C ALA A 124 -16.10 -32.15 15.91
#